data_AF-A0A534PA52-F1
#
_entry.id   AF-A0A534PA52-F1
#
_cell.length_a   1.000
_cell.length_b   1.000
_cell.length_c   1.000
_cell.angle_alpha   90.00
_cell.angle_beta   90.00
_cell.angle_gamma   90.00
#
_symmetry.space_group_name_H-M   'P 1'
#
loop_
_entity.id
_entity.type
_entity.pdbx_description
1 polymer ?
#
loop_
_entity_poly.entity_id
_entity_poly.type
_entity_poly.pdbx_seq_one_letter_code
_entity_poly.pdbx_strand_id
1 'polypeptide(L)' 'MDAQRSVEVVADPRYAAHAGPAGHPERPERLAAVDGALDRFGAALVRRRPRPAEPDELLAVHDRAHLELVR' A
#
# COMPACT_ATOMS: atom_id res chain seq x y z
N MET A 1 18.21 -25.54 -5.38
CA MET A 1 17.82 -24.70 -4.23
C MET A 1 16.41 -24.21 -4.54
N ASP A 2 15.40 -24.89 -4.01
CA ASP A 2 14.04 -24.34 -4.06
C ASP A 2 14.07 -23.04 -3.27
N ALA A 3 13.95 -21.90 -3.98
CA ALA A 3 13.70 -20.65 -3.32
C ALA A 3 12.33 -20.81 -2.63
N GLN A 4 12.36 -21.01 -1.31
CA GLN A 4 11.17 -21.05 -0.48
C GLN A 4 10.34 -19.82 -0.83
N ARG A 5 9.18 -20.00 -1.46
CA ARG A 5 8.30 -18.90 -1.83
C ARG A 5 7.77 -18.28 -0.53
N SER A 6 8.28 -17.10 -0.17
CA SER A 6 7.74 -16.29 0.90
C SER A 6 6.67 -15.36 0.35
N VAL A 7 5.53 -15.28 1.03
CA VAL A 7 4.52 -14.26 0.73
C VAL A 7 4.85 -13.01 1.55
N GLU A 8 5.07 -11.89 0.87
CA GLU A 8 5.28 -10.60 1.54
C GLU A 8 3.99 -9.76 1.54
N VAL A 9 3.74 -9.08 2.64
CA VAL A 9 2.67 -8.09 2.78
C VAL A 9 3.30 -6.72 2.96
N VAL A 10 3.10 -5.86 1.98
CA VAL A 10 3.58 -4.47 2.01
C VAL A 10 2.47 -3.58 2.57
N ALA A 11 2.71 -2.98 3.74
CA ALA A 11 1.72 -2.14 4.42
C ALA A 11 2.40 -0.99 5.16
N ASP A 12 1.68 0.12 5.33
CA ASP A 12 2.13 1.24 6.17
C ASP A 12 0.94 1.82 6.97
N PRO A 13 1.07 2.00 8.30
CA PRO A 13 0.01 2.57 9.13
C PRO A 13 -0.48 3.95 8.69
N ARG A 14 0.33 4.72 7.95
CA ARG A 14 -0.04 6.05 7.45
C ARG A 14 -1.32 6.04 6.61
N TYR A 15 -1.62 4.92 5.95
CA TYR A 15 -2.80 4.82 5.10
C TYR A 15 -4.10 4.74 5.91
N ALA A 16 -4.05 4.50 7.22
CA ALA A 16 -5.20 4.63 8.11
C ALA A 16 -5.69 6.09 8.24
N ALA A 17 -4.81 7.07 7.95
CA ALA A 17 -5.14 8.48 7.95
C ALA A 17 -5.66 8.98 6.59
N HIS A 18 -5.93 8.07 5.63
CA HIS A 18 -6.49 8.47 4.33
C HIS A 18 -7.86 9.14 4.52
N ALA A 19 -7.96 10.38 4.05
CA ALA A 19 -9.18 11.15 4.05
C ALA A 19 -9.59 11.42 2.59
N GLY A 20 -10.63 10.75 2.14
CA GLY A 20 -11.24 11.02 0.83
C GLY A 20 -12.10 12.29 0.87
N PRO A 21 -12.57 12.76 -0.31
CA PRO A 21 -13.56 13.82 -0.40
C PRO A 21 -14.84 13.51 0.40
N ALA A 22 -15.61 14.55 0.75
CA ALA A 22 -16.88 14.36 1.44
C ALA A 22 -17.83 13.46 0.64
N GLY A 23 -18.43 12.47 1.31
CA GLY A 23 -19.34 11.50 0.68
C GLY A 23 -18.65 10.38 -0.10
N HIS A 24 -17.32 10.33 -0.11
CA HIS A 24 -16.59 9.27 -0.80
C HIS A 24 -16.80 7.90 -0.12
N PRO A 25 -17.10 6.83 -0.88
CA PRO A 25 -17.42 5.52 -0.30
C PRO A 25 -16.19 4.75 0.20
N GLU A 26 -14.99 5.12 -0.24
CA GLU A 26 -13.76 4.50 0.27
C GLU A 26 -13.54 4.81 1.74
N ARG A 27 -13.24 3.76 2.51
CA ARG A 27 -13.03 3.79 3.96
C ARG A 27 -11.66 3.24 4.34
N PRO A 28 -10.77 3.99 5.01
CA PRO A 28 -9.44 3.50 5.41
C PRO A 28 -9.52 2.26 6.33
N GLU A 29 -10.62 2.06 7.05
CA GLU A 29 -10.86 0.91 7.92
C GLU A 29 -10.83 -0.43 7.16
N ARG A 30 -10.99 -0.41 5.83
CA ARG A 30 -10.79 -1.61 4.99
C ARG A 30 -9.39 -2.20 5.16
N LEU A 31 -8.38 -1.35 5.37
CA LEU A 31 -6.99 -1.79 5.53
C LEU A 31 -6.80 -2.50 6.88
N ALA A 32 -7.36 -1.94 7.96
CA ALA A 32 -7.34 -2.56 9.28
C ALA A 32 -8.08 -3.92 9.29
N ALA A 33 -9.22 -4.01 8.58
CA ALA A 33 -9.95 -5.28 8.45
C ALA A 33 -9.13 -6.36 7.74
N VAL A 34 -8.42 -5.99 6.66
CA VAL A 34 -7.52 -6.91 5.95
C VAL A 34 -6.34 -7.29 6.84
N ASP A 35 -5.72 -6.33 7.53
CA ASP A 35 -4.61 -6.60 8.44
C ASP A 35 -4.99 -7.60 9.53
N GLY A 36 -6.15 -7.43 10.17
CA GLY A 36 -6.66 -8.37 11.18
C GLY A 36 -6.99 -9.75 10.60
N ALA A 37 -7.50 -9.82 9.36
CA ALA A 37 -7.73 -11.10 8.69
C ALA A 37 -6.41 -11.84 8.35
N LEU A 38 -5.32 -11.10 8.15
CA LEU A 38 -4.00 -11.65 7.84
C LEU A 38 -3.27 -12.20 9.09
N ASP A 39 -3.66 -11.78 10.29
CA ASP A 39 -3.01 -12.22 11.54
C ASP A 39 -3.04 -13.75 11.71
N ARG A 40 -4.07 -14.43 11.17
CA ARG A 40 -4.17 -15.89 11.18
C ARG A 40 -3.04 -16.60 10.41
N PHE A 41 -2.32 -15.87 9.55
CA PHE A 41 -1.20 -16.38 8.76
C PHE A 41 0.16 -15.94 9.30
N GLY A 42 0.22 -15.30 10.49
CA GLY A 42 1.38 -14.62 11.08
C GLY A 42 2.76 -15.07 10.57
N ALA A 43 3.22 -16.27 10.96
CA ALA A 43 4.57 -16.75 10.63
C ALA A 43 4.80 -17.10 9.15
N ALA A 44 3.74 -17.27 8.36
CA ALA A 44 3.82 -17.55 6.93
C ALA A 44 3.96 -16.27 6.08
N LEU A 45 3.76 -15.10 6.68
CA LEU A 45 3.80 -13.81 6.00
C LEU A 45 4.99 -12.97 6.47
N VAL A 46 5.64 -12.31 5.52
CA VAL A 46 6.70 -11.34 5.80
C VAL A 46 6.13 -9.93 5.64
N ARG A 47 6.04 -9.18 6.74
CA ARG A 47 5.56 -7.78 6.70
C ARG A 47 6.69 -6.84 6.25
N ARG A 48 6.42 -5.93 5.32
CA ARG A 48 7.35 -4.92 4.81
C ARG A 48 6.71 -3.53 4.81
N ARG A 49 7.50 -2.50 5.08
CA ARG A 49 7.08 -1.12 4.83
C ARG A 49 7.50 -0.70 3.42
N PRO A 50 6.62 -0.03 2.65
CA PRO A 50 7.00 0.54 1.37
C PRO A 50 7.96 1.72 1.57
N ARG A 51 8.86 1.93 0.60
CA ARG A 51 9.54 3.22 0.44
C ARG A 51 8.66 4.18 -0.38
N PRO A 52 8.90 5.50 -0.32
CA PRO A 52 8.36 6.42 -1.31
C PRO A 52 8.74 5.97 -2.73
N ALA A 53 7.81 6.15 -3.68
CA ALA A 53 8.08 5.96 -5.09
C ALA A 53 8.95 7.12 -5.59
N GLU A 54 9.95 6.81 -6.42
CA GLU A 54 10.81 7.81 -7.03
C GLU A 54 10.08 8.50 -8.21
N PRO A 55 10.40 9.77 -8.53
CA PRO A 55 9.76 10.48 -9.63
C PRO A 55 9.82 9.72 -10.95
N ASP A 56 10.95 9.10 -11.28
CA ASP A 56 11.14 8.36 -12.53
C ASP A 56 10.25 7.11 -12.60
N GLU A 57 9.93 6.49 -11.46
CA GLU A 57 9.02 5.33 -11.39
C GLU A 57 7.58 5.74 -11.65
N LEU A 58 7.18 6.93 -11.16
CA LEU A 58 5.86 7.49 -11.43
C LEU A 58 5.74 7.92 -12.90
N LEU A 59 6.81 8.50 -13.46
CA LEU A 59 6.86 8.96 -14.86
C LEU A 59 6.88 7.81 -15.89
N ALA A 60 7.11 6.57 -15.45
CA ALA A 60 7.00 5.40 -16.33
C ALA A 60 5.57 5.14 -16.83
N VAL A 61 4.56 5.67 -16.13
CA VAL A 61 3.13 5.50 -16.46
C VAL A 61 2.41 6.84 -16.58
N HIS A 62 2.76 7.82 -15.76
CA HIS A 62 2.11 9.12 -15.70
C HIS A 62 2.91 10.19 -16.45
N ASP A 63 2.22 11.15 -17.06
CA ASP A 63 2.88 12.33 -17.59
C ASP A 63 3.31 13.29 -16.47
N ARG A 64 4.23 14.20 -16.83
CA ARG A 64 4.77 15.21 -15.91
C ARG A 64 3.67 16.12 -15.34
N ALA A 65 2.69 16.51 -16.16
CA ALA A 65 1.64 17.45 -15.78
C ALA A 65 0.72 16.85 -14.71
N HIS A 66 0.40 15.56 -14.82
CA HIS A 66 -0.38 14.82 -13.83
C HIS A 66 0.35 14.77 -12.49
N LEU A 67 1.66 14.49 -12.50
CA LEU A 67 2.45 14.45 -11.25
C LEU A 67 2.55 15.82 -10.57
N GLU A 68 2.56 16.90 -11.33
CA GLU A 68 2.56 18.27 -10.78
C GLU A 68 1.20 18.66 -10.22
N LEU A 69 0.10 18.14 -10.77
CA LEU A 69 -1.25 18.38 -10.26
C LEU A 69 -1.53 17.72 -8.90
N VAL A 70 -0.95 16.54 -8.64
CA VAL A 70 -1.25 15.73 -7.45
C VAL A 70 -0.19 15.84 -6.34
N ARG A 71 0.87 16.63 -6.55
CA ARG A 71 1.91 16.92 -5.57
C ARG A 71 1.48 17.96 -4.54
#